data_AF-A0A2K4FEG7-F1
#
_entry.id   AF-A0A2K4FEG7-F1
#
_cell.length_a   1.000
_cell.length_b   1.000
_cell.length_c   1.000
_cell.angle_alpha   90.00
_cell.angle_beta   90.00
_cell.angle_gamma   90.00
#
_symmetry.space_group_name_H-M   'P 1'
#
loop_
_entity.id
_entity.type
_entity.pdbx_description
1 polymer ?
#
loop_
_entity_poly.entity_id
_entity_poly.type
_entity_poly.pdbx_seq_one_letter_code
_entity_poly.pdbx_strand_id
1 'polypeptide(L)'
;MSRKTEKILAWIANGLSALFLIIMALSLVLFSIPETREQISDVMKQQGQQLSMDQITFQLGAVVVGVLFSTVFGIIATLLLKKKRVLSGILMIAVAVVGFVTSNYIAAILWLIAGIMLLSKRDPKRQQHSGSFEDSSQATNRAEQSFDPEREMQERKEKDSYIY
;
A
#
# COMPACT_ATOMS: atom_id res chain seq x y z
N MET A 1 0.16 12.86 -0.03
CA MET A 1 0.24 11.96 -1.20
C MET A 1 -1.08 11.21 -1.40
N SER A 2 -1.70 11.30 -2.58
CA SER A 2 -3.03 10.72 -2.82
C SER A 2 -3.00 9.18 -2.79
N ARG A 3 -4.11 8.55 -2.41
CA ARG A 3 -4.26 7.07 -2.40
C ARG A 3 -4.16 6.47 -3.81
N LYS A 4 -4.18 7.31 -4.85
CA LYS A 4 -4.07 6.90 -6.26
C LYS A 4 -2.69 6.31 -6.56
N THR A 5 -1.62 6.88 -6.00
CA THR A 5 -0.25 6.41 -6.28
C THR A 5 0.03 5.01 -5.73
N GLU A 6 -0.42 4.70 -4.50
CA GLU A 6 -0.30 3.34 -3.92
C GLU A 6 -1.01 2.30 -4.77
N LYS A 7 -2.24 2.62 -5.19
CA LYS A 7 -3.05 1.74 -6.02
C LYS A 7 -2.39 1.51 -7.38
N ILE A 8 -1.88 2.57 -8.02
CA ILE A 8 -1.18 2.47 -9.31
C ILE A 8 0.06 1.58 -9.15
N LEU A 9 0.88 1.82 -8.13
CA LEU A 9 2.09 1.03 -7.86
C LEU A 9 1.77 -0.46 -7.64
N ALA A 10 0.74 -0.76 -6.85
CA ALA A 10 0.28 -2.12 -6.61
C ALA A 10 -0.19 -2.83 -7.90
N TRP A 11 -0.92 -2.13 -8.78
CA TRP A 11 -1.32 -2.68 -10.08
C TRP A 11 -0.13 -2.90 -11.02
N ILE A 12 0.85 -1.99 -11.02
CA ILE A 12 2.10 -2.16 -11.79
C ILE A 12 2.83 -3.43 -11.31
N ALA A 13 2.98 -3.61 -9.99
CA ALA A 13 3.60 -4.80 -9.42
C ALA A 13 2.89 -6.09 -9.86
N ASN A 14 1.56 -6.13 -9.78
CA ASN A 14 0.77 -7.29 -10.21
C ASN A 14 0.90 -7.55 -11.72
N GLY A 15 0.88 -6.50 -12.54
CA GLY A 15 1.03 -6.62 -14.00
C GLY A 15 2.40 -7.19 -14.37
N LEU A 16 3.45 -6.73 -13.70
CA LEU A 16 4.80 -7.24 -13.91
C LEU A 16 4.97 -8.68 -13.43
N SER A 17 4.37 -9.02 -12.30
CA SER A 17 4.34 -10.39 -11.79
C SER A 17 3.59 -11.34 -12.72
N ALA A 18 2.45 -10.90 -13.27
CA ALA A 18 1.70 -11.67 -14.25
C ALA A 18 2.48 -11.88 -15.54
N LEU A 19 3.20 -10.86 -16.02
CA LEU A 19 4.10 -10.99 -17.17
C LEU A 19 5.22 -12.01 -16.90
N PHE A 20 5.87 -11.91 -15.73
CA PHE A 20 6.90 -12.86 -15.31
C PHE A 20 6.35 -14.29 -15.24
N LEU A 21 5.14 -14.47 -14.69
CA LEU A 21 4.46 -15.76 -14.62
C LEU A 21 4.23 -16.36 -16.01
N ILE A 22 3.78 -15.56 -16.98
CA ILE A 22 3.56 -16.01 -18.37
C ILE A 22 4.87 -16.50 -18.99
N ILE A 23 5.96 -15.75 -18.81
CA ILE A 23 7.29 -16.13 -19.31
C ILE A 23 7.73 -17.47 -18.69
N MET A 24 7.60 -17.62 -17.37
CA MET A 24 7.98 -18.84 -16.66
C MET A 24 7.11 -20.04 -17.04
N ALA A 25 5.81 -19.84 -17.24
CA ALA A 25 4.91 -20.87 -17.74
C ALA A 25 5.29 -21.30 -19.17
N LEU A 26 5.67 -20.37 -20.04
CA LEU A 26 6.18 -20.68 -21.37
C LEU A 26 7.49 -21.48 -21.29
N SER A 27 8.40 -21.12 -20.38
CA SER A 27 9.64 -21.89 -20.16
C SER A 27 9.36 -23.34 -19.75
N LEU A 28 8.35 -23.60 -18.92
CA LEU A 28 7.93 -24.98 -18.59
C LEU A 28 7.46 -25.77 -19.82
N VAL A 29 6.69 -25.11 -20.70
CA VAL A 29 6.23 -25.73 -21.95
C VAL A 29 7.42 -26.05 -22.84
N LEU A 30 8.35 -25.11 -23.02
CA LEU A 30 9.57 -25.33 -23.82
C LEU A 30 10.42 -26.47 -23.25
N PHE A 31 10.57 -26.55 -21.93
CA PHE A 31 11.33 -27.62 -21.29
C PHE A 31 10.60 -28.96 -21.35
N SER A 32 9.33 -29.02 -21.73
CA SER A 32 8.62 -30.29 -21.94
C SER A 32 8.89 -30.89 -23.32
N ILE A 33 9.52 -30.14 -24.23
CA ILE A 33 9.85 -30.58 -25.59
C ILE A 33 11.08 -31.52 -25.53
N PRO A 34 11.02 -32.75 -26.07
CA PRO A 34 12.11 -33.73 -25.98
C PRO A 34 13.45 -33.20 -26.51
N GLU A 35 13.45 -32.56 -27.67
CA GLU A 35 14.65 -32.03 -28.32
C GLU A 35 15.30 -30.93 -27.46
N THR A 36 14.49 -30.09 -26.80
CA THR A 36 14.99 -29.06 -25.89
C THR A 36 15.59 -29.68 -24.64
N ARG A 37 14.95 -30.72 -24.08
CA ARG A 37 15.46 -31.43 -22.90
C ARG A 37 16.82 -32.06 -23.18
N GLU A 38 16.97 -32.74 -24.32
CA GLU A 38 18.24 -33.36 -24.70
C GLU A 38 19.35 -32.32 -24.86
N GLN A 39 19.11 -31.26 -25.62
CA GLN A 39 20.09 -30.19 -25.84
C GLN A 39 20.58 -29.56 -24.52
N ILE A 40 19.67 -29.20 -23.62
CA ILE A 40 20.06 -28.60 -22.34
C ILE A 40 20.79 -29.66 -21.48
N SER A 41 20.36 -30.93 -21.53
CA SER A 41 21.01 -31.98 -20.75
C SER A 41 22.46 -32.19 -21.16
N ASP A 42 22.75 -32.12 -22.45
CA ASP A 42 24.11 -32.26 -22.98
C ASP A 42 24.98 -31.05 -22.61
N VAL A 43 24.42 -29.84 -22.69
CA VAL A 43 25.08 -28.61 -22.23
C VAL A 43 25.41 -28.69 -20.74
N MET A 44 24.52 -29.26 -19.91
CA MET A 44 24.77 -29.42 -18.48
C MET A 44 25.85 -30.45 -18.17
N LYS A 45 25.82 -31.60 -18.87
CA LYS A 45 26.88 -32.62 -18.76
C LYS A 45 28.24 -32.04 -19.15
N GLN A 46 28.31 -31.26 -20.23
CA GLN A 46 29.54 -30.59 -20.66
C GLN A 46 30.06 -29.59 -19.62
N GLN A 47 29.17 -28.93 -18.88
CA GLN A 47 29.53 -28.02 -17.78
C GLN A 47 29.81 -28.75 -16.45
N GLY A 48 29.78 -30.08 -16.43
CA GLY A 48 29.97 -30.87 -15.21
C GLY A 48 28.84 -30.72 -14.18
N GLN A 49 27.67 -30.20 -14.59
CA GLN A 49 26.51 -30.12 -13.72
C GLN A 49 25.84 -31.49 -13.56
N GLN A 50 25.54 -31.86 -12.32
CA GLN A 50 24.94 -33.16 -11.97
C GLN A 50 23.41 -33.12 -11.88
N LEU A 51 22.79 -31.95 -12.13
CA LEU A 51 21.33 -31.80 -12.03
C LEU A 51 20.65 -32.46 -13.23
N SER A 52 19.63 -33.27 -12.98
CA SER A 52 18.82 -33.85 -14.04
C SER A 52 17.76 -32.85 -14.56
N MET A 53 17.33 -33.02 -15.81
CA MET A 53 16.24 -32.22 -16.38
C MET A 53 14.95 -32.30 -15.56
N ASP A 54 14.69 -33.44 -14.93
CA ASP A 54 13.50 -33.63 -14.10
C ASP A 54 13.58 -32.81 -12.81
N GLN A 55 14.75 -32.75 -12.17
CA GLN A 55 14.97 -31.90 -11.00
C GLN A 55 14.81 -30.42 -11.33
N ILE A 56 15.26 -30.00 -12.51
CA ILE A 56 15.13 -28.62 -12.99
C ILE A 56 13.68 -28.29 -13.29
N THR A 57 12.99 -29.17 -14.02
CA THR A 57 11.57 -28.99 -14.37
C THR A 57 10.72 -28.93 -13.09
N PHE A 58 11.00 -29.78 -12.10
CA PHE A 58 10.32 -29.77 -10.81
C PHE A 58 10.53 -28.47 -10.05
N GLN A 59 11.79 -28.02 -9.92
CA GLN A 59 12.12 -26.75 -9.25
C GLN A 59 11.47 -25.56 -9.95
N LEU A 60 11.55 -25.51 -11.28
CA LEU A 60 10.91 -24.48 -12.08
C LEU A 60 9.39 -24.50 -11.88
N GLY A 61 8.78 -25.68 -11.86
CA GLY A 61 7.35 -25.87 -11.58
C GLY A 61 6.94 -25.34 -10.21
N ALA A 62 7.72 -25.64 -9.17
CA ALA A 62 7.49 -25.11 -7.82
C ALA A 62 7.58 -23.57 -7.79
N VAL A 63 8.56 -22.99 -8.49
CA VAL A 63 8.68 -21.53 -8.65
C VAL A 63 7.45 -20.95 -9.36
N VAL A 64 7.00 -21.53 -10.47
CA VAL A 64 5.81 -21.08 -11.21
C VAL A 64 4.57 -21.09 -10.33
N VAL A 65 4.36 -22.16 -9.57
CA VAL A 65 3.25 -22.26 -8.62
C VAL A 65 3.37 -21.19 -7.54
N GLY A 66 4.57 -20.99 -6.99
CA GLY A 66 4.84 -19.93 -6.00
C GLY A 66 4.53 -18.52 -6.52
N VAL A 67 4.94 -18.21 -7.75
CA VAL A 67 4.65 -16.92 -8.41
C VAL A 67 3.16 -16.78 -8.69
N LEU A 68 2.48 -17.84 -9.12
CA LEU A 68 1.04 -17.82 -9.34
C LEU A 68 0.30 -17.47 -8.04
N PHE A 69 0.62 -18.18 -6.94
CA PHE A 69 0.02 -17.89 -5.64
C PHE A 69 0.33 -16.46 -5.20
N SER A 70 1.58 -16.02 -5.26
CA SER A 70 1.96 -14.67 -4.85
C SER A 70 1.25 -13.59 -5.68
N THR A 71 1.14 -13.78 -6.99
CA THR A 71 0.43 -12.86 -7.90
C THR A 71 -1.06 -12.76 -7.55
N VAL A 72 -1.73 -13.88 -7.31
CA VAL A 72 -3.15 -13.90 -6.92
C VAL A 72 -3.36 -13.18 -5.59
N PHE A 73 -2.52 -13.47 -4.58
CA PHE A 73 -2.58 -12.78 -3.29
C PHE A 73 -2.24 -11.29 -3.41
N GLY A 74 -1.31 -10.90 -4.29
CA GLY A 74 -1.00 -9.51 -4.62
C GLY A 74 -2.21 -8.75 -5.20
N ILE A 75 -2.97 -9.40 -6.09
CA ILE A 75 -4.23 -8.86 -6.63
C ILE A 75 -5.26 -8.71 -5.50
N ILE A 76 -5.45 -9.75 -4.67
CA ILE A 76 -6.38 -9.70 -3.53
C ILE A 76 -6.00 -8.57 -2.57
N ALA A 77 -4.72 -8.44 -2.22
CA ALA A 77 -4.20 -7.35 -1.41
C ALA A 77 -4.51 -5.98 -2.04
N THR A 78 -4.36 -5.87 -3.35
CA THR A 78 -4.65 -4.65 -4.11
C THR A 78 -6.13 -4.27 -4.08
N LEU A 79 -7.02 -5.26 -4.14
CA LEU A 79 -8.47 -5.04 -4.03
C LEU A 79 -8.89 -4.64 -2.61
N LEU A 80 -8.21 -5.15 -1.59
CA LEU A 80 -8.43 -4.85 -0.18
C LEU A 80 -8.05 -3.41 0.22
N LEU A 81 -7.22 -2.70 -0.57
CA LEU A 81 -6.77 -1.31 -0.29
C LEU A 81 -7.91 -0.37 0.09
N LYS A 82 -9.09 -0.55 -0.53
CA LYS A 82 -10.25 0.34 -0.31
C LYS A 82 -10.91 0.14 1.06
N LYS A 83 -10.89 -1.08 1.60
CA LYS A 83 -11.65 -1.47 2.81
C LYS A 83 -10.77 -1.65 4.04
N LYS A 84 -9.70 -2.42 3.92
CA LYS A 84 -8.85 -2.84 5.06
C LYS A 84 -7.39 -2.56 4.76
N ARG A 85 -6.98 -1.32 4.98
CA ARG A 85 -5.65 -0.83 4.58
C ARG A 85 -4.48 -1.54 5.29
N VAL A 86 -4.56 -1.68 6.61
CA VAL A 86 -3.49 -2.35 7.38
C VAL A 86 -3.34 -3.81 6.95
N LEU A 87 -4.48 -4.51 6.80
CA LEU A 87 -4.48 -5.91 6.32
C LEU A 87 -3.88 -6.01 4.91
N SER A 88 -4.26 -5.12 4.00
CA SER A 88 -3.71 -5.04 2.65
C SER A 88 -2.20 -4.79 2.66
N GLY A 89 -1.71 -3.89 3.51
CA GLY A 89 -0.29 -3.59 3.65
C GLY A 89 0.53 -4.77 4.17
N ILE A 90 0.05 -5.45 5.21
CA ILE A 90 0.72 -6.67 5.74
C ILE A 90 0.72 -7.77 4.69
N LEU A 91 -0.42 -7.98 4.01
CA LEU A 91 -0.52 -8.99 2.95
C LEU A 91 0.44 -8.69 1.79
N MET A 92 0.60 -7.43 1.41
CA MET A 92 1.60 -7.01 0.40
C MET A 92 3.03 -7.35 0.81
N ILE A 93 3.38 -7.15 2.09
CA ILE A 93 4.71 -7.51 2.60
C ILE A 93 4.90 -9.04 2.55
N ALA A 94 3.90 -9.81 2.97
CA ALA A 94 3.97 -11.27 2.90
C ALA A 94 4.16 -11.77 1.46
N VAL A 95 3.42 -11.20 0.51
CA VAL A 95 3.55 -11.49 -0.91
C VAL A 95 4.93 -11.10 -1.45
N ALA A 96 5.49 -9.98 -1.00
CA ALA A 96 6.85 -9.57 -1.38
C ALA A 96 7.91 -10.59 -0.95
N VAL A 97 7.81 -11.15 0.27
CA VAL A 97 8.73 -12.19 0.75
C VAL A 97 8.66 -13.43 -0.15
N VAL A 98 7.46 -13.88 -0.51
CA VAL A 98 7.29 -14.99 -1.47
C VAL A 98 7.91 -14.63 -2.82
N GLY A 99 7.69 -13.40 -3.29
CA GLY A 99 8.29 -12.88 -4.51
C GLY A 99 9.82 -13.04 -4.54
N PHE A 100 10.52 -12.66 -3.46
CA PHE A 100 11.96 -12.85 -3.34
C PHE A 100 12.38 -14.32 -3.42
N VAL A 101 11.69 -15.22 -2.72
CA VAL A 101 11.98 -16.66 -2.75
C VAL A 101 11.80 -17.23 -4.17
N THR A 102 10.84 -16.71 -4.92
CA THR A 102 10.55 -17.15 -6.30
C THR A 102 11.34 -16.42 -7.38
N SER A 103 12.35 -15.63 -7.03
CA SER A 103 13.14 -14.80 -7.96
C SER A 103 12.35 -13.73 -8.72
N ASN A 104 11.13 -13.39 -8.27
CA ASN A 104 10.31 -12.33 -8.83
C ASN A 104 10.67 -10.97 -8.20
N TYR A 105 11.94 -10.58 -8.33
CA TYR A 105 12.53 -9.49 -7.56
C TYR A 105 11.88 -8.14 -7.82
N ILE A 106 11.56 -7.84 -9.09
CA ILE A 106 11.02 -6.53 -9.45
C ILE A 106 9.62 -6.36 -8.83
N ALA A 107 8.73 -7.36 -8.97
CA ALA A 107 7.43 -7.30 -8.34
C ALA A 107 7.54 -7.33 -6.81
N ALA A 108 8.46 -8.13 -6.25
CA ALA A 108 8.69 -8.21 -4.81
C ALA A 108 9.05 -6.84 -4.21
N ILE A 109 9.97 -6.11 -4.83
CA ILE A 109 10.35 -4.76 -4.38
C ILE A 109 9.16 -3.81 -4.48
N LEU A 110 8.40 -3.85 -5.57
CA LEU A 110 7.23 -2.98 -5.74
C LEU A 110 6.13 -3.28 -4.72
N TRP A 111 5.85 -4.56 -4.44
CA TRP A 111 4.91 -4.99 -3.40
C TRP A 111 5.38 -4.58 -2.01
N LEU A 112 6.68 -4.67 -1.72
CA LEU A 112 7.26 -4.22 -0.46
C LEU A 112 7.07 -2.71 -0.27
N ILE A 113 7.42 -1.91 -1.28
CA ILE A 113 7.24 -0.45 -1.25
C ILE A 113 5.76 -0.10 -1.07
N ALA A 114 4.87 -0.73 -1.83
CA ALA A 114 3.43 -0.53 -1.69
C ALA A 114 2.93 -0.89 -0.29
N GLY A 115 3.39 -2.01 0.27
CA GLY A 115 3.07 -2.45 1.62
C GLY A 115 3.51 -1.44 2.69
N ILE A 116 4.75 -0.96 2.62
CA ILE A 116 5.28 0.05 3.55
C ILE A 116 4.48 1.36 3.42
N MET A 117 4.19 1.82 2.21
CA MET A 117 3.36 3.03 2.00
C MET A 117 1.95 2.86 2.59
N LEU A 118 1.37 1.67 2.48
CA LEU A 118 0.07 1.34 3.06
C LEU A 118 0.08 1.34 4.59
N LEU A 119 1.19 0.95 5.22
CA LEU A 119 1.31 0.97 6.68
C LEU A 119 1.73 2.36 7.22
N SER A 120 2.50 3.12 6.46
CA SER A 120 3.08 4.39 6.91
C SER A 120 2.06 5.53 7.05
N LYS A 121 1.12 5.71 6.11
CA LYS A 121 0.17 6.84 6.27
C LYS A 121 -0.82 6.58 7.41
N ARG A 122 -1.06 7.58 8.24
CA ARG A 122 -2.14 7.58 9.23
C ARG A 122 -3.49 7.81 8.52
N ASP A 123 -4.55 7.21 9.05
CA ASP A 123 -5.89 7.41 8.50
C ASP A 123 -6.29 8.89 8.60
N PRO A 124 -6.77 9.53 7.52
CA PRO A 124 -7.23 10.91 7.58
C PRO A 124 -8.42 11.09 8.54
N LYS A 125 -9.21 10.02 8.79
CA LYS A 125 -10.29 10.04 9.80
C LYS A 125 -9.76 10.22 11.23
N ARG A 126 -8.50 9.86 11.50
CA ARG A 126 -7.87 10.07 12.81
C ARG A 126 -7.40 11.51 13.01
N GLN A 127 -7.31 12.32 11.95
CA GLN A 127 -6.97 13.74 12.04
C GLN A 127 -8.19 14.63 12.33
N GLN A 128 -9.43 14.12 12.16
CA GLN A 128 -10.66 14.85 12.52
C GLN A 128 -11.07 14.69 13.98
N HIS A 129 -10.30 13.95 14.80
CA HIS A 129 -10.57 13.79 16.24
C HIS A 129 -9.35 14.13 17.11
N SER A 130 -8.34 14.78 16.54
CA SER A 130 -7.16 15.26 17.27
C SER A 130 -6.89 16.72 16.91
N GLY A 131 -7.88 17.57 17.16
CA GLY A 131 -7.84 19.02 16.93
C GLY A 131 -8.95 19.76 17.69
N SER A 132 -9.34 19.24 18.86
CA SER A 132 -10.30 19.87 19.76
C SER A 132 -9.83 19.74 21.20
N PHE A 133 -8.58 20.14 21.45
CA PHE A 133 -8.13 20.53 22.77
C PHE A 133 -7.27 21.79 22.59
N GLU A 134 -7.87 22.89 23.03
CA GLU A 134 -7.27 24.13 23.54
C GLU A 134 -6.11 24.73 22.75
N ASP A 135 -6.46 25.70 21.90
CA ASP A 135 -5.65 26.91 21.75
C ASP A 135 -6.54 28.13 22.04
N SER A 136 -6.79 28.36 23.33
CA SER A 136 -7.37 29.60 23.84
C SER A 136 -6.31 30.71 23.82
N SER A 137 -5.92 31.14 22.61
CA SER A 137 -4.91 32.17 22.41
C SER A 137 -5.21 33.11 21.26
N GLN A 138 -6.48 33.34 20.89
CA GLN A 138 -6.84 34.45 19.97
C GLN A 138 -8.35 34.69 19.90
N ALA A 139 -8.90 35.29 20.96
CA ALA A 139 -10.18 36.00 20.90
C ALA A 139 -10.20 37.17 21.90
N THR A 140 -9.13 37.96 21.93
CA THR A 140 -9.01 39.16 22.79
C THR A 140 -8.89 40.47 22.01
N ASN A 141 -9.32 40.50 20.75
CA ASN A 141 -9.25 41.71 19.91
C ASN A 141 -10.56 42.00 19.16
N ARG A 142 -11.72 41.84 19.82
CA ARG A 142 -13.01 42.32 19.26
C ARG A 142 -14.11 42.62 20.27
N ALA A 143 -13.73 43.09 21.45
CA ALA A 143 -14.65 43.65 22.44
C ALA A 143 -14.05 44.89 23.11
N GLU A 144 -13.55 45.84 22.32
CA GLU A 144 -13.60 47.24 22.72
C GLU A 144 -14.97 47.79 22.31
N GLN A 145 -16.01 47.34 23.01
CA GLN A 145 -17.15 48.23 23.24
C GLN A 145 -16.67 49.20 24.31
N SER A 146 -16.40 50.43 23.91
CA SER A 146 -16.18 51.56 24.81
C SER A 146 -17.26 51.53 25.88
N PHE A 147 -16.88 51.18 27.10
CA PHE A 147 -17.69 51.43 28.28
C PHE A 147 -17.87 52.95 28.37
N ASP A 148 -19.06 53.42 28.00
CA ASP A 148 -19.44 54.83 28.03
C ASP A 148 -20.29 55.07 29.29
N PRO A 149 -19.67 55.49 30.41
CA PRO A 149 -20.36 55.65 31.68
C PRO A 149 -21.44 56.74 31.65
N GLU A 150 -21.42 57.63 30.66
CA GLU A 150 -22.45 58.67 30.52
C GLU A 150 -23.77 58.10 30.00
N ARG A 151 -23.72 57.12 29.08
CA ARG A 151 -24.94 56.45 28.57
C ARG A 151 -25.64 55.64 29.66
N GLU A 152 -24.87 54.93 30.49
CA GLU A 152 -25.44 54.11 31.56
C GLU A 152 -26.07 54.97 32.68
N MET A 153 -25.51 56.15 32.95
CA MET A 153 -26.11 57.12 33.89
C MET A 153 -27.38 57.76 33.34
N GLN A 154 -27.47 58.02 32.03
CA GLN A 154 -28.66 58.57 31.40
C GLN A 154 -29.82 57.56 31.42
N GLU A 155 -29.57 56.27 31.09
CA GLU A 155 -30.61 55.23 31.18
C GLU A 155 -31.12 55.01 32.62
N ARG A 156 -30.24 55.13 33.63
CA ARG A 156 -30.66 55.02 35.04
C ARG A 156 -31.54 56.20 35.47
N LYS A 157 -31.23 57.42 35.03
CA LYS A 157 -32.06 58.61 35.33
C LYS A 157 -33.42 58.58 34.63
N GLU A 158 -33.50 58.02 33.43
CA GLU A 158 -34.76 57.89 32.68
C GLU A 158 -35.69 56.84 33.33
N LYS A 159 -35.13 55.74 33.84
CA LYS A 159 -35.91 54.70 34.54
C LYS A 159 -36.46 55.14 35.90
N ASP A 160 -35.73 55.98 36.65
CA ASP A 160 -36.19 56.46 37.96
C ASP A 160 -37.19 57.63 37.89
N SER A 161 -37.44 58.19 36.70
CA SER A 161 -38.41 59.30 36.52
C SER A 161 -39.89 58.87 36.54
N TYR A 162 -40.20 57.58 36.77
CA TYR A 162 -41.57 57.04 36.79
C TYR A 162 -41.99 56.45 38.15
N ILE A 163 -41.41 56.94 39.24
CA ILE A 163 -41.90 56.64 40.59
C ILE A 163 -42.40 57.95 41.20
N TYR A 164 -43.73 58.08 41.27
CA TYR A 164 -44.46 59.20 41.88
C TYR A 164 -44.15 59.35 43.37
#